data_AF-A0A4Y7T3J8-F1
#
_entry.id   AF-A0A4Y7T3J8-F1
#
_cell.length_a   1.000
_cell.length_b   1.000
_cell.length_c   1.000
_cell.angle_alpha   90.00
_cell.angle_beta   90.00
_cell.angle_gamma   90.00
#
_symmetry.space_group_name_H-M   'P 1'
#
loop_
_entity.id
_entity.type
_entity.pdbx_description
1 polymer ?
#
loop_
_entity_poly.entity_id
_entity_poly.type
_entity_poly.pdbx_seq_one_letter_code
_entity_poly.pdbx_strand_id
1 'polypeptide(L)'
;MVEGARSSLQPRSKYQYYPFSPPDKNPPVYNPTRPTYSPTDIPVRSQEEYWGILEKLSKAKTKSEAAKISKSTGVARIPVAAASPAFIHPAFFPLDPFHLFYENCTPWLWDIWSTEAKAPEAVAISTKKLEKLGRYVVAGMRTLPPSFCGTVRDPYLKRQSQYKAFEWMALLHWYLLPIGLELEVNPMLLENLSLFVYIVEQAMTVRSWSEDELGDLRKVIDEFLEQFERLYVGSDPEKIHRCRLCLFQLVHVPMHIKWFGSIRVGSQAPVERAIGEVGHKIRSKKSPFANLSNMIIEKEVVRIVQLYYPDLSDATPPPSKDRQIQPFQRLKFGRVQADSQIGASHMTAIRQLLGLHNTADLLESGYDLKCYGKLKLAHGQTLRSQFTTSLELAFGEALAFYTLRSQPGVEGALSIVVVMMPLTQLEKRFRTVIRGRWADGGGIVAMDIAKVRDVIGIWEAPSKYVYMLRKHPALLSLPPSQRGLVDTMDREDDDGDE
;
A
#
# COMPACT_ATOMS: atom_id res chain seq x y z
N MET A 1 -21.74 -15.29 18.92
CA MET A 1 -20.38 -15.34 18.37
C MET A 1 -20.36 -16.28 17.18
N VAL A 2 -19.51 -16.03 16.19
CA VAL A 2 -19.29 -16.98 15.08
C VAL A 2 -18.49 -18.18 15.57
N GLU A 3 -19.05 -19.37 15.36
CA GLU A 3 -18.37 -20.63 15.65
C GLU A 3 -17.30 -20.91 14.60
N GLY A 4 -16.11 -21.31 15.06
CA GLY A 4 -15.10 -21.85 14.16
C GLY A 4 -15.56 -23.17 13.55
N ALA A 5 -15.04 -23.50 12.37
CA ALA A 5 -15.20 -24.77 11.68
C ALA A 5 -13.90 -25.56 11.73
N ARG A 6 -14.00 -26.89 11.63
CA ARG A 6 -12.87 -27.82 11.51
C ARG A 6 -12.88 -28.53 10.16
N SER A 7 -11.71 -28.96 9.71
CA SER A 7 -11.49 -29.70 8.45
C SER A 7 -11.20 -31.19 8.65
N SER A 8 -11.19 -31.66 9.90
CA SER A 8 -10.74 -33.02 10.22
C SER A 8 -11.44 -33.56 11.48
N LEU A 9 -11.70 -34.87 11.48
CA LEU A 9 -12.21 -35.63 12.61
C LEU A 9 -11.10 -36.18 13.52
N GLN A 10 -9.82 -35.98 13.17
CA GLN A 10 -8.71 -36.48 13.98
C GLN A 10 -8.80 -35.97 15.44
N PRO A 11 -8.43 -36.81 16.42
CA PRO A 11 -8.41 -36.39 17.82
C PRO A 11 -7.60 -35.09 17.97
N ARG A 12 -8.17 -34.11 18.70
CA ARG A 12 -7.60 -32.77 18.93
C ARG A 12 -7.59 -31.80 17.73
N SER A 13 -8.25 -32.14 16.62
CA SER A 13 -8.56 -31.17 15.55
C SER A 13 -9.24 -29.93 16.13
N LYS A 14 -8.74 -28.74 15.81
CA LYS A 14 -9.19 -27.45 16.36
C LYS A 14 -10.16 -26.77 15.39
N TYR A 15 -11.16 -26.09 15.94
CA TYR A 15 -12.04 -25.20 15.19
C TYR A 15 -11.31 -23.87 14.93
N GLN A 16 -10.70 -23.74 13.74
CA GLN A 16 -9.80 -22.63 13.41
C GLN A 16 -10.22 -21.84 12.16
N TYR A 17 -11.24 -22.31 11.46
CA TYR A 17 -11.65 -21.76 10.17
C TYR A 17 -13.02 -21.09 10.27
N TYR A 18 -13.28 -20.09 9.45
CA TYR A 18 -14.44 -19.23 9.62
C TYR A 18 -15.18 -19.00 8.30
N PRO A 19 -15.67 -20.07 7.63
CA PRO A 19 -16.55 -19.87 6.48
C PRO A 19 -17.93 -19.38 6.94
N PHE A 20 -18.60 -18.59 6.11
CA PHE A 20 -20.01 -18.28 6.26
C PHE A 20 -20.86 -19.53 6.06
N SER A 21 -20.57 -20.29 5.00
CA SER A 21 -21.34 -21.48 4.65
C SER A 21 -20.41 -22.67 4.39
N PRO A 22 -20.15 -23.52 5.40
CA PRO A 22 -19.30 -24.69 5.21
C PRO A 22 -19.92 -25.62 4.15
N PRO A 23 -19.12 -26.19 3.23
CA PRO A 23 -19.63 -27.05 2.15
C PRO A 23 -20.12 -28.43 2.62
N ASP A 24 -19.84 -28.76 3.88
CA ASP A 24 -20.19 -30.00 4.56
C ASP A 24 -21.68 -30.04 4.93
N LYS A 25 -22.57 -30.18 3.94
CA LYS A 25 -24.02 -29.99 4.18
C LYS A 25 -24.87 -31.26 4.23
N ASN A 26 -24.46 -32.41 3.68
CA ASN A 26 -25.36 -33.56 3.53
C ASN A 26 -24.68 -34.95 3.51
N PRO A 27 -24.69 -35.70 4.64
CA PRO A 27 -24.85 -35.19 6.00
C PRO A 27 -23.59 -34.40 6.43
N PRO A 28 -23.71 -33.40 7.30
CA PRO A 28 -22.55 -32.67 7.79
C PRO A 28 -21.67 -33.59 8.68
N VAL A 29 -20.46 -33.91 8.21
CA VAL A 29 -19.53 -34.83 8.87
C VAL A 29 -18.65 -34.11 9.90
N TYR A 30 -18.02 -33.02 9.48
CA TYR A 30 -17.08 -32.26 10.28
C TYR A 30 -17.80 -31.28 11.19
N ASN A 31 -18.82 -30.56 10.73
CA ASN A 31 -19.42 -29.45 11.48
C ASN A 31 -20.96 -29.58 11.66
N PRO A 32 -21.47 -30.69 12.22
CA PRO A 32 -22.91 -31.01 12.22
C PRO A 32 -23.81 -30.03 12.97
N THR A 33 -23.29 -29.34 13.98
CA THR A 33 -24.07 -28.40 14.80
C THR A 33 -23.83 -26.95 14.43
N ARG A 34 -22.95 -26.66 13.46
CA ARG A 34 -22.53 -25.30 13.17
C ARG A 34 -23.59 -24.61 12.29
N PRO A 35 -24.12 -23.44 12.69
CA PRO A 35 -25.05 -22.71 11.86
C PRO A 35 -24.38 -22.14 10.60
N THR A 36 -25.18 -21.85 9.59
CA THR A 36 -24.75 -20.99 8.47
C THR A 36 -24.86 -19.54 8.90
N TYR A 37 -23.83 -18.75 8.63
CA TYR A 37 -23.81 -17.33 8.93
C TYR A 37 -24.08 -16.52 7.66
N SER A 38 -24.86 -15.45 7.79
CA SER A 38 -24.95 -14.44 6.75
C SER A 38 -23.79 -13.47 6.88
N PRO A 39 -23.13 -13.07 5.79
CA PRO A 39 -22.15 -11.97 5.81
C PRO A 39 -22.75 -10.68 6.36
N THR A 40 -24.04 -10.42 6.16
CA THR A 40 -24.70 -9.18 6.60
C THR A 40 -25.20 -9.21 8.04
N ASP A 41 -25.29 -10.40 8.65
CA ASP A 41 -25.84 -10.61 10.00
C ASP A 41 -24.92 -11.52 10.82
N ILE A 42 -23.76 -10.94 11.16
CA ILE A 42 -22.73 -11.62 11.95
C ILE A 42 -22.95 -11.28 13.43
N PRO A 43 -23.06 -12.28 14.33
CA PRO A 43 -23.30 -12.02 15.75
C PRO A 43 -22.08 -11.31 16.38
N VAL A 44 -22.29 -10.06 16.77
CA VAL A 44 -21.31 -9.24 17.52
C VAL A 44 -21.51 -9.48 19.02
N ARG A 45 -20.41 -9.61 19.75
CA ARG A 45 -20.43 -9.81 21.21
C ARG A 45 -20.69 -8.47 21.92
N SER A 46 -21.67 -8.44 22.82
CA SER A 46 -21.94 -7.25 23.65
C SER A 46 -20.93 -7.11 24.80
N GLN A 47 -20.91 -5.94 25.44
CA GLN A 47 -20.09 -5.70 26.62
C GLN A 47 -20.55 -6.56 27.80
N GLU A 48 -21.86 -6.66 28.01
CA GLU A 48 -22.49 -7.48 29.06
C GLU A 48 -22.14 -8.96 28.89
N GLU A 49 -22.27 -9.48 27.67
CA GLU A 49 -21.89 -10.86 27.36
C GLU A 49 -20.40 -11.11 27.65
N TYR A 50 -19.53 -10.17 27.27
CA TYR A 50 -18.10 -10.29 27.51
C TYR A 50 -17.75 -10.29 29.01
N TRP A 51 -18.34 -9.38 29.79
CA TRP A 51 -18.16 -9.36 31.24
C TRP A 51 -18.67 -10.63 31.91
N GLY A 52 -19.82 -11.16 31.48
CA GLY A 52 -20.33 -12.44 31.95
C GLY A 52 -19.36 -13.60 31.69
N ILE A 53 -18.58 -13.54 30.60
CA ILE A 53 -17.50 -14.51 30.32
C ILE A 53 -16.32 -14.31 31.27
N LEU A 54 -15.90 -13.06 31.50
CA LEU A 54 -14.80 -12.75 32.43
C LEU A 54 -15.14 -13.18 33.86
N GLU A 55 -16.37 -13.01 34.30
CA GLU A 55 -16.84 -13.53 35.58
C GLU A 55 -16.76 -15.05 35.67
N LYS A 56 -17.21 -15.76 34.62
CA LYS A 56 -17.10 -17.22 34.55
C LYS A 56 -15.64 -17.67 34.64
N LEU A 57 -14.73 -16.98 33.95
CA LEU A 57 -13.29 -17.26 34.02
C LEU A 57 -12.72 -16.98 35.42
N SER A 58 -13.12 -15.88 36.06
CA SER A 58 -12.69 -15.54 37.43
C SER A 58 -13.16 -16.57 38.46
N LYS A 59 -14.37 -17.13 38.27
CA LYS A 59 -14.98 -18.13 39.15
C LYS A 59 -14.49 -19.57 38.87
N ALA A 60 -13.74 -19.81 37.79
CA ALA A 60 -13.25 -21.14 37.44
C ALA A 60 -12.20 -21.62 38.45
N LYS A 61 -12.43 -22.78 39.08
CA LYS A 61 -11.57 -23.33 40.14
C LYS A 61 -10.46 -24.23 39.59
N THR A 62 -10.63 -24.74 38.37
CA THR A 62 -9.66 -25.66 37.75
C THR A 62 -9.22 -25.19 36.37
N LYS A 63 -8.02 -25.62 35.95
CA LYS A 63 -7.52 -25.40 34.58
C LYS A 63 -8.46 -25.99 33.52
N SER A 64 -9.13 -27.10 33.84
CA SER A 64 -10.08 -27.76 32.93
C SER A 64 -11.34 -26.92 32.71
N GLU A 65 -11.90 -26.34 33.78
CA GLU A 65 -13.05 -25.43 33.69
C GLU A 65 -12.71 -24.18 32.87
N ALA A 66 -11.57 -23.53 33.18
CA ALA A 66 -11.10 -22.36 32.44
C ALA A 66 -10.88 -22.68 30.95
N ALA A 67 -10.32 -23.84 30.63
CA ALA A 67 -10.14 -24.30 29.26
C ALA A 67 -11.47 -24.56 28.55
N LYS A 68 -12.48 -25.11 29.25
CA LYS A 68 -13.83 -25.33 28.69
C LYS A 68 -14.50 -24.00 28.36
N ILE A 69 -14.42 -23.01 29.26
CA ILE A 69 -14.93 -21.65 29.02
C ILE A 69 -14.18 -21.00 27.86
N SER A 70 -12.85 -21.03 27.87
CA SER A 70 -12.03 -20.46 26.79
C SER A 70 -12.39 -21.07 25.43
N LYS A 71 -12.60 -22.40 25.39
CA LYS A 71 -12.96 -23.12 24.17
C LYS A 71 -14.34 -22.72 23.63
N SER A 72 -15.34 -22.53 24.49
CA SER A 72 -16.69 -22.14 24.05
C SER A 72 -16.83 -20.64 23.80
N THR A 73 -15.99 -19.81 24.41
CA THR A 73 -16.13 -18.34 24.37
C THR A 73 -15.06 -17.63 23.53
N GLY A 74 -13.97 -18.31 23.17
CA GLY A 74 -12.80 -17.71 22.52
C GLY A 74 -11.99 -16.77 23.41
N VAL A 75 -12.39 -16.58 24.68
CA VAL A 75 -11.70 -15.68 25.63
C VAL A 75 -10.76 -16.51 26.48
N ALA A 76 -9.45 -16.40 26.22
CA ALA A 76 -8.46 -17.26 26.85
C ALA A 76 -8.19 -16.92 28.34
N ARG A 77 -8.36 -15.65 28.70
CA ARG A 77 -8.07 -15.12 30.05
C ARG A 77 -8.66 -13.73 30.21
N ILE A 78 -8.70 -13.27 31.46
CA ILE A 78 -9.06 -11.89 31.79
C ILE A 78 -7.91 -10.97 31.32
N PRO A 79 -8.15 -10.02 30.40
CA PRO A 79 -7.11 -9.11 29.95
C PRO A 79 -6.77 -8.12 31.07
N VAL A 80 -5.50 -7.74 31.21
CA VAL A 80 -5.06 -6.76 32.22
C VAL A 80 -5.81 -5.43 32.06
N ALA A 81 -6.07 -5.03 30.82
CA ALA A 81 -6.87 -3.85 30.50
C ALA A 81 -8.32 -3.91 31.03
N ALA A 82 -8.86 -5.07 31.41
CA ALA A 82 -10.17 -5.14 32.07
C ALA A 82 -10.14 -4.57 33.50
N ALA A 83 -8.96 -4.38 34.10
CA ALA A 83 -8.85 -3.77 35.43
C ALA A 83 -9.09 -2.25 35.43
N SER A 84 -9.09 -1.60 34.26
CA SER A 84 -9.28 -0.15 34.15
C SER A 84 -10.58 0.17 33.41
N PRO A 85 -11.44 1.06 33.97
CA PRO A 85 -12.65 1.51 33.29
C PRO A 85 -12.35 2.40 32.07
N ALA A 86 -11.09 2.79 31.85
CA ALA A 86 -10.67 3.53 30.67
C ALA A 86 -10.78 2.72 29.37
N PHE A 87 -10.94 1.39 29.46
CA PHE A 87 -10.99 0.50 28.32
C PHE A 87 -12.37 -0.17 28.19
N ILE A 88 -13.02 0.04 27.05
CA ILE A 88 -14.33 -0.56 26.74
C ILE A 88 -14.12 -1.96 26.16
N HIS A 89 -14.42 -3.02 26.91
CA HIS A 89 -14.26 -4.40 26.43
C HIS A 89 -15.54 -4.96 25.79
N PRO A 90 -15.45 -5.77 24.71
CA PRO A 90 -14.23 -6.17 23.99
C PRO A 90 -13.80 -5.16 22.91
N ALA A 91 -14.52 -4.04 22.76
CA ALA A 91 -14.38 -3.13 21.62
C ALA A 91 -13.00 -2.46 21.53
N PHE A 92 -12.32 -2.20 22.64
CA PHE A 92 -11.12 -1.36 22.73
C PHE A 92 -9.91 -1.82 21.90
N PHE A 93 -9.85 -3.07 21.44
CA PHE A 93 -8.69 -3.59 20.71
C PHE A 93 -8.86 -3.42 19.19
N PRO A 94 -8.24 -2.40 18.57
CA PRO A 94 -8.33 -2.19 17.12
C PRO A 94 -7.66 -3.33 16.34
N LEU A 95 -8.14 -3.56 15.12
CA LEU A 95 -7.44 -4.36 14.11
C LEU A 95 -6.13 -3.69 13.72
N ASP A 96 -5.04 -4.44 13.66
CA ASP A 96 -3.83 -3.90 13.04
C ASP A 96 -3.84 -4.20 11.52
N PRO A 97 -3.94 -3.17 10.65
CA PRO A 97 -3.97 -3.37 9.21
C PRO A 97 -2.63 -3.86 8.65
N PHE A 98 -1.52 -3.59 9.34
CA PHE A 98 -0.19 -3.98 8.88
C PHE A 98 -0.07 -5.51 8.86
N HIS A 99 -0.34 -6.15 9.99
CA HIS A 99 -0.38 -7.61 10.06
C HIS A 99 -1.56 -8.17 9.27
N LEU A 100 -2.78 -7.62 9.44
CA LEU A 100 -3.99 -8.17 8.82
C LEU A 100 -3.86 -8.25 7.29
N PHE A 101 -3.59 -7.13 6.62
CA PHE A 101 -3.56 -7.10 5.16
C PHE A 101 -2.26 -7.67 4.60
N TYR A 102 -1.11 -7.30 5.15
CA TYR A 102 0.18 -7.54 4.50
C TYR A 102 0.94 -8.76 5.02
N GLU A 103 0.81 -9.12 6.31
CA GLU A 103 1.52 -10.29 6.85
C GLU A 103 0.63 -11.53 7.01
N ASN A 104 -0.68 -11.36 7.02
CA ASN A 104 -1.64 -12.46 7.19
C ASN A 104 -2.40 -12.76 5.89
N CYS A 105 -3.19 -11.82 5.37
CA CYS A 105 -4.06 -12.08 4.21
C CYS A 105 -3.26 -12.25 2.91
N THR A 106 -2.41 -11.29 2.54
CA THR A 106 -1.65 -11.33 1.29
C THR A 106 -0.74 -12.57 1.19
N PRO A 107 0.06 -12.91 2.22
CA PRO A 107 0.92 -14.09 2.16
C PRO A 107 0.11 -15.38 2.13
N TRP A 108 -1.05 -15.41 2.81
CA TRP A 108 -1.91 -16.57 2.79
C TRP A 108 -2.53 -16.82 1.41
N LEU A 109 -3.00 -15.76 0.75
CA LEU A 109 -3.49 -15.85 -0.62
C LEU A 109 -2.39 -16.38 -1.56
N TRP A 110 -1.18 -15.84 -1.43
CA TRP A 110 -0.01 -16.32 -2.18
C TRP A 110 0.27 -17.80 -1.94
N ASP A 111 0.30 -18.25 -0.69
CA ASP A 111 0.53 -19.65 -0.33
C ASP A 111 -0.55 -20.55 -0.92
N ILE A 112 -1.82 -20.10 -0.92
CA ILE A 112 -2.87 -20.89 -1.56
C ILE A 112 -2.59 -21.08 -3.05
N TRP A 113 -2.28 -20.00 -3.76
CA TRP A 113 -2.06 -20.08 -5.20
C TRP A 113 -0.81 -20.86 -5.59
N SER A 114 0.21 -20.88 -4.72
CA SER A 114 1.54 -21.40 -5.03
C SER A 114 1.85 -22.77 -4.44
N THR A 115 1.27 -23.13 -3.29
CA THR A 115 1.58 -24.38 -2.58
C THR A 115 0.35 -25.19 -2.21
N GLU A 116 -0.73 -24.58 -1.72
CA GLU A 116 -1.88 -25.34 -1.18
C GLU A 116 -2.83 -25.81 -2.28
N ALA A 117 -3.03 -25.02 -3.33
CA ALA A 117 -3.86 -25.39 -4.46
C ALA A 117 -3.06 -26.18 -5.49
N LYS A 118 -3.66 -27.24 -6.01
CA LYS A 118 -3.04 -28.10 -7.03
C LYS A 118 -3.86 -28.10 -8.30
N ALA A 119 -3.21 -28.21 -9.45
CA ALA A 119 -3.92 -28.42 -10.71
C ALA A 119 -4.82 -29.66 -10.60
N PRO A 120 -6.06 -29.63 -11.09
CA PRO A 120 -6.65 -28.61 -11.97
C PRO A 120 -7.45 -27.50 -11.27
N GLU A 121 -7.24 -27.23 -9.97
CA GLU A 121 -7.96 -26.16 -9.27
C GLU A 121 -7.77 -24.80 -9.94
N ALA A 122 -8.86 -24.06 -10.13
CA ALA A 122 -8.86 -22.75 -10.81
C ALA A 122 -7.94 -21.72 -10.14
N VAL A 123 -7.70 -21.87 -8.83
CA VAL A 123 -6.86 -20.99 -8.03
C VAL A 123 -5.39 -21.38 -7.99
N ALA A 124 -5.01 -22.54 -8.54
CA ALA A 124 -3.62 -22.97 -8.61
C ALA A 124 -2.88 -22.24 -9.74
N ILE A 125 -1.80 -21.54 -9.41
CA ILE A 125 -0.93 -20.90 -10.40
C ILE A 125 0.23 -21.85 -10.69
N SER A 126 0.40 -22.24 -11.96
CA SER A 126 1.48 -23.14 -12.37
C SER A 126 2.85 -22.60 -11.97
N THR A 127 3.79 -23.50 -11.62
CA THR A 127 5.17 -23.15 -11.26
C THR A 127 5.84 -22.24 -12.30
N LYS A 128 5.65 -22.53 -13.59
CA LYS A 128 6.19 -21.71 -14.70
C LYS A 128 5.68 -20.27 -14.68
N LYS A 129 4.41 -20.05 -14.31
CA LYS A 129 3.83 -18.69 -14.17
C LYS A 129 4.36 -18.00 -12.91
N LEU A 130 4.48 -18.71 -11.78
CA LEU A 130 5.05 -18.15 -10.55
C LEU A 130 6.50 -17.70 -10.72
N GLU A 131 7.32 -18.50 -11.38
CA GLU A 131 8.72 -18.15 -11.68
C GLU A 131 8.82 -16.92 -12.59
N LYS A 132 7.96 -16.82 -13.61
CA LYS A 132 7.86 -15.61 -14.45
C LYS A 132 7.39 -14.40 -13.65
N LEU A 133 6.42 -14.58 -12.75
CA LEU A 133 5.93 -13.52 -11.87
C LEU A 133 7.08 -12.96 -11.03
N GLY A 134 7.85 -13.84 -10.40
CA GLY A 134 9.05 -13.48 -9.65
C GLY A 134 10.04 -12.62 -10.44
N ARG A 135 10.36 -13.05 -11.66
CA ARG A 135 11.23 -12.30 -12.58
C ARG A 135 10.66 -10.94 -12.97
N TYR A 136 9.36 -10.84 -13.20
CA TYR A 136 8.72 -9.57 -13.55
C TYR A 136 8.66 -8.58 -12.38
N VAL A 137 8.52 -9.06 -11.14
CA VAL A 137 8.63 -8.23 -9.93
C VAL A 137 10.01 -7.58 -9.86
N VAL A 138 11.07 -8.38 -10.01
CA VAL A 138 12.45 -7.86 -9.97
C VAL A 138 12.71 -6.88 -11.13
N ALA A 139 12.24 -7.19 -12.33
CA ALA A 139 12.38 -6.30 -13.49
C ALA A 139 11.64 -4.96 -13.29
N GLY A 140 10.46 -4.99 -12.66
CA GLY A 140 9.64 -3.81 -12.39
C GLY A 140 10.18 -2.87 -11.34
N MET A 141 11.21 -3.27 -10.57
CA MET A 141 11.88 -2.38 -9.62
C MET A 141 12.61 -1.22 -10.30
N ARG A 142 13.08 -1.39 -11.54
CA ARG A 142 13.83 -0.35 -12.27
C ARG A 142 13.02 0.93 -12.50
N THR A 143 11.71 0.80 -12.56
CA THR A 143 10.76 1.87 -12.89
C THR A 143 9.89 2.29 -11.69
N LEU A 144 10.16 1.71 -10.52
CA LEU A 144 9.55 2.13 -9.27
C LEU A 144 10.41 3.24 -8.64
N PRO A 145 9.86 4.44 -8.36
CA PRO A 145 10.63 5.50 -7.76
C PRO A 145 11.18 5.06 -6.38
N PRO A 146 12.45 5.34 -6.04
CA PRO A 146 13.04 4.94 -4.75
C PRO A 146 12.26 5.42 -3.51
N SER A 147 11.50 6.52 -3.66
CA SER A 147 10.64 7.01 -2.58
C SER A 147 9.44 6.10 -2.25
N PHE A 148 9.14 5.09 -3.06
CA PHE A 148 7.97 4.21 -2.90
C PHE A 148 8.24 3.08 -1.92
N CYS A 149 9.32 2.33 -2.12
CA CYS A 149 9.81 1.34 -1.17
C CYS A 149 11.27 0.98 -1.49
N GLY A 150 11.90 0.21 -0.59
CA GLY A 150 13.18 -0.44 -0.86
C GLY A 150 13.04 -1.58 -1.86
N THR A 151 14.13 -2.30 -2.11
CA THR A 151 14.18 -3.42 -3.06
C THR A 151 13.14 -4.50 -2.75
N VAL A 152 12.27 -4.79 -3.71
CA VAL A 152 11.28 -5.89 -3.65
C VAL A 152 11.91 -7.13 -4.27
N ARG A 153 12.06 -8.19 -3.49
CA ARG A 153 12.70 -9.43 -3.93
C ARG A 153 11.72 -10.30 -4.72
N ASP A 154 12.25 -11.29 -5.44
CA ASP A 154 11.45 -12.30 -6.14
C ASP A 154 10.61 -13.12 -5.11
N PRO A 155 9.26 -13.04 -5.12
CA PRO A 155 8.43 -13.80 -4.19
C PRO A 155 8.48 -15.30 -4.40
N TYR A 156 8.67 -15.78 -5.63
CA TYR A 156 8.77 -17.21 -5.91
C TYR A 156 10.01 -17.82 -5.24
N LEU A 157 11.13 -17.10 -5.24
CA LEU A 157 12.38 -17.57 -4.62
C LEU A 157 12.49 -17.22 -3.14
N LYS A 158 11.89 -16.11 -2.68
CA LYS A 158 12.14 -15.54 -1.35
C LYS A 158 10.97 -15.58 -0.39
N ARG A 159 9.81 -16.14 -0.77
CA ARG A 159 8.66 -16.34 0.12
C ARG A 159 9.04 -16.95 1.48
N GLN A 160 9.94 -17.93 1.49
CA GLN A 160 10.38 -18.64 2.71
C GLN A 160 11.60 -18.00 3.40
N SER A 161 12.10 -16.88 2.90
CA SER A 161 13.30 -16.19 3.41
C SER A 161 12.96 -14.90 4.15
N GLN A 162 11.96 -14.96 5.05
CA GLN A 162 11.43 -13.81 5.79
C GLN A 162 11.07 -12.65 4.84
N TYR A 163 10.10 -12.90 3.97
CA TYR A 163 9.58 -11.89 3.06
C TYR A 163 8.90 -10.77 3.84
N LYS A 164 9.36 -9.53 3.66
CA LYS A 164 9.04 -8.42 4.57
C LYS A 164 7.67 -7.83 4.21
N ALA A 165 7.00 -7.24 5.20
CA ALA A 165 5.70 -6.60 5.00
C ALA A 165 5.68 -5.55 3.88
N PHE A 166 6.71 -4.71 3.75
CA PHE A 166 6.74 -3.71 2.66
C PHE A 166 6.82 -4.36 1.27
N GLU A 167 7.43 -5.55 1.17
CA GLU A 167 7.48 -6.30 -0.08
C GLU A 167 6.10 -6.88 -0.39
N TRP A 168 5.37 -7.36 0.63
CA TRP A 168 3.97 -7.76 0.47
C TRP A 168 3.06 -6.61 0.06
N MET A 169 3.27 -5.42 0.63
CA MET A 169 2.58 -4.20 0.22
C MET A 169 2.83 -3.90 -1.26
N ALA A 170 4.09 -3.95 -1.69
CA ALA A 170 4.46 -3.72 -3.08
C ALA A 170 3.83 -4.75 -4.03
N LEU A 171 3.87 -6.03 -3.65
CA LEU A 171 3.21 -7.08 -4.42
C LEU A 171 1.71 -6.83 -4.55
N LEU A 172 1.02 -6.59 -3.43
CA LEU A 172 -0.43 -6.42 -3.41
C LEU A 172 -0.88 -5.22 -4.24
N HIS A 173 -0.25 -4.07 -4.03
CA HIS A 173 -0.70 -2.81 -4.61
C HIS A 173 -0.23 -2.61 -6.04
N TRP A 174 0.91 -3.18 -6.43
CA TRP A 174 1.56 -2.84 -7.70
C TRP A 174 1.75 -4.01 -8.65
N TYR A 175 2.00 -5.23 -8.16
CA TYR A 175 2.54 -6.27 -9.04
C TYR A 175 1.59 -7.44 -9.27
N LEU A 176 0.84 -7.91 -8.27
CA LEU A 176 0.05 -9.13 -8.40
C LEU A 176 -1.02 -9.05 -9.50
N LEU A 177 -1.82 -7.98 -9.54
CA LEU A 177 -2.84 -7.83 -10.58
C LEU A 177 -2.25 -7.51 -11.96
N PRO A 178 -1.32 -6.53 -12.12
CA PRO A 178 -0.70 -6.28 -13.42
C PRO A 178 0.01 -7.49 -14.02
N ILE A 179 0.87 -8.15 -13.24
CA ILE A 179 1.61 -9.32 -13.72
C ILE A 179 0.66 -10.50 -13.91
N GLY A 180 -0.34 -10.66 -13.05
CA GLY A 180 -1.36 -11.70 -13.20
C GLY A 180 -2.11 -11.62 -14.52
N LEU A 181 -2.47 -10.40 -14.97
CA LEU A 181 -3.08 -10.16 -16.29
C LEU A 181 -2.14 -10.57 -17.42
N GLU A 182 -0.87 -10.20 -17.34
CA GLU A 182 0.16 -10.47 -18.35
C GLU A 182 0.57 -11.95 -18.44
N LEU A 183 0.39 -12.69 -17.35
CA LEU A 183 0.63 -14.13 -17.30
C LEU A 183 -0.64 -14.94 -17.56
N GLU A 184 -1.75 -14.28 -17.90
CA GLU A 184 -3.06 -14.90 -18.15
C GLU A 184 -3.45 -15.83 -16.99
N VAL A 185 -3.26 -15.36 -15.75
CA VAL A 185 -3.74 -16.08 -14.56
C VAL A 185 -5.28 -16.16 -14.65
N ASN A 186 -5.84 -17.22 -14.05
CA ASN A 186 -7.28 -17.48 -14.11
C ASN A 186 -8.09 -16.19 -13.83
N PRO A 187 -9.00 -15.77 -14.75
CA PRO A 187 -9.73 -14.52 -14.61
C PRO A 187 -10.55 -14.42 -13.32
N MET A 188 -11.14 -15.53 -12.86
CA MET A 188 -11.92 -15.55 -11.61
C MET A 188 -11.05 -15.29 -10.38
N LEU A 189 -9.81 -15.83 -10.37
CA LEU A 189 -8.85 -15.54 -9.31
C LEU A 189 -8.49 -14.05 -9.32
N LEU A 190 -8.17 -13.49 -10.50
CA LEU A 190 -7.79 -12.09 -10.62
C LEU A 190 -8.94 -11.15 -10.24
N GLU A 191 -10.18 -11.49 -10.59
CA GLU A 191 -11.38 -10.74 -10.20
C GLU A 191 -11.55 -10.72 -8.68
N ASN A 192 -11.50 -11.89 -8.02
CA ASN A 192 -11.57 -11.95 -6.57
C ASN A 192 -10.41 -11.20 -5.88
N LEU A 193 -9.18 -11.35 -6.37
CA LEU A 193 -8.03 -10.58 -5.89
C LEU A 193 -8.23 -9.08 -6.09
N SER A 194 -8.88 -8.65 -7.17
CA SER A 194 -9.14 -7.23 -7.42
C SER A 194 -10.08 -6.61 -6.40
N LEU A 195 -11.05 -7.39 -5.87
CA LEU A 195 -11.90 -6.96 -4.76
C LEU A 195 -11.07 -6.80 -3.49
N PHE A 196 -10.19 -7.75 -3.18
CA PHE A 196 -9.30 -7.66 -2.02
C PHE A 196 -8.39 -6.42 -2.08
N VAL A 197 -7.71 -6.20 -3.22
CA VAL A 197 -6.86 -5.01 -3.41
C VAL A 197 -7.68 -3.73 -3.25
N TYR A 198 -8.90 -3.68 -3.80
CA TYR A 198 -9.79 -2.53 -3.63
C TYR A 198 -10.18 -2.32 -2.15
N ILE A 199 -10.53 -3.37 -1.41
CA ILE A 199 -10.84 -3.30 0.03
C ILE A 199 -9.67 -2.70 0.79
N VAL A 200 -8.44 -3.19 0.54
CA VAL A 200 -7.24 -2.72 1.23
C VAL A 200 -6.96 -1.25 0.90
N GLU A 201 -6.99 -0.86 -0.38
CA GLU A 201 -6.80 0.53 -0.82
C GLU A 201 -7.82 1.50 -0.19
N GLN A 202 -9.09 1.09 -0.16
CA GLN A 202 -10.15 1.87 0.49
C GLN A 202 -9.88 2.00 1.99
N ALA A 203 -9.74 0.88 2.70
CA ALA A 203 -9.54 0.87 4.15
C ALA A 203 -8.31 1.68 4.58
N MET A 204 -7.22 1.56 3.83
CA MET A 204 -5.94 2.21 4.16
C MET A 204 -5.87 3.67 3.72
N THR A 205 -6.89 4.21 3.04
CA THR A 205 -6.97 5.62 2.69
C THR A 205 -7.42 6.44 3.90
N VAL A 206 -6.60 7.42 4.29
CA VAL A 206 -6.89 8.35 5.38
C VAL A 206 -7.85 9.40 4.85
N ARG A 207 -9.13 9.24 5.17
CA ARG A 207 -10.21 10.16 4.84
C ARG A 207 -11.36 10.02 5.83
N SER A 208 -12.27 10.99 5.83
CA SER A 208 -13.56 10.85 6.51
C SER A 208 -14.45 9.85 5.76
N TRP A 209 -15.26 9.12 6.50
CA TRP A 209 -16.17 8.09 5.98
C TRP A 209 -17.60 8.40 6.40
N SER A 210 -18.56 8.34 5.47
CA SER A 210 -19.98 8.31 5.78
C SER A 210 -20.46 6.89 6.09
N GLU A 211 -21.62 6.76 6.73
CA GLU A 211 -22.25 5.45 6.97
C GLU A 211 -22.56 4.70 5.67
N ASP A 212 -22.98 5.42 4.62
CA ASP A 212 -23.24 4.83 3.30
C ASP A 212 -21.96 4.30 2.67
N GLU A 213 -20.85 5.04 2.75
CA GLU A 213 -19.55 4.60 2.22
C GLU A 213 -19.02 3.38 2.98
N LEU A 214 -19.23 3.31 4.30
CA LEU A 214 -18.90 2.13 5.10
C LEU A 214 -19.79 0.93 4.74
N GLY A 215 -21.07 1.17 4.45
CA GLY A 215 -22.00 0.17 3.93
C GLY A 215 -21.55 -0.38 2.58
N ASP A 216 -21.08 0.48 1.68
CA ASP A 216 -20.56 0.05 0.38
C ASP A 216 -19.24 -0.70 0.50
N LEU A 217 -18.33 -0.28 1.39
CA LEU A 217 -17.12 -1.04 1.70
C LEU A 217 -17.49 -2.43 2.25
N ARG A 218 -18.49 -2.52 3.13
CA ARG A 218 -18.98 -3.80 3.65
C ARG A 218 -19.50 -4.72 2.54
N LYS A 219 -20.31 -4.21 1.61
CA LYS A 219 -20.80 -5.00 0.46
C LYS A 219 -19.66 -5.61 -0.36
N VAL A 220 -18.58 -4.84 -0.59
CA VAL A 220 -17.42 -5.36 -1.35
C VAL A 220 -16.65 -6.42 -0.56
N ILE A 221 -16.56 -6.30 0.76
CA ILE A 221 -15.96 -7.32 1.64
C ILE A 221 -16.78 -8.61 1.61
N ASP A 222 -18.11 -8.49 1.71
CA ASP A 222 -19.02 -9.63 1.67
C ASP A 222 -18.90 -10.33 0.29
N GLU A 223 -18.90 -9.56 -0.80
CA GLU A 223 -18.68 -10.07 -2.16
C GLU A 223 -17.34 -10.81 -2.29
N PHE A 224 -16.24 -10.22 -1.77
CA PHE A 224 -14.93 -10.86 -1.79
C PHE A 224 -14.94 -12.20 -1.06
N LEU A 225 -15.53 -12.27 0.13
CA LEU A 225 -15.53 -13.48 0.97
C LEU A 225 -16.44 -14.58 0.39
N GLU A 226 -17.61 -14.22 -0.14
CA GLU A 226 -18.49 -15.18 -0.83
C GLU A 226 -17.84 -15.75 -2.08
N GLN A 227 -17.22 -14.88 -2.90
CA GLN A 227 -16.44 -15.31 -4.06
C GLN A 227 -15.25 -16.19 -3.64
N PHE A 228 -14.58 -15.83 -2.54
CA PHE A 228 -13.47 -16.61 -1.99
C PHE A 228 -13.94 -18.01 -1.59
N GLU A 229 -15.01 -18.14 -0.80
CA GLU A 229 -15.53 -19.45 -0.39
C GLU A 229 -15.91 -20.30 -1.61
N ARG A 230 -16.63 -19.72 -2.58
CA ARG A 230 -17.03 -20.43 -3.80
C ARG A 230 -15.84 -20.89 -4.64
N LEU A 231 -14.85 -20.02 -4.86
CA LEU A 231 -13.75 -20.26 -5.78
C LEU A 231 -12.61 -21.09 -5.14
N TYR A 232 -12.31 -20.86 -3.86
CA TYR A 232 -11.16 -21.46 -3.18
C TYR A 232 -11.52 -22.71 -2.37
N VAL A 233 -12.77 -22.84 -1.91
CA VAL A 233 -13.23 -24.01 -1.14
C VAL A 233 -14.19 -24.85 -1.98
N GLY A 234 -15.15 -24.20 -2.66
CA GLY A 234 -16.17 -24.90 -3.44
C GLY A 234 -17.01 -25.81 -2.56
N SER A 235 -17.35 -26.99 -3.06
CA SER A 235 -18.11 -28.01 -2.32
C SER A 235 -17.25 -29.00 -1.55
N ASP A 236 -15.94 -28.72 -1.40
CA ASP A 236 -15.00 -29.64 -0.77
C ASP A 236 -14.70 -29.23 0.69
N PRO A 237 -15.20 -29.99 1.68
CA PRO A 237 -15.00 -29.67 3.09
C PRO A 237 -13.56 -29.84 3.58
N GLU A 238 -12.69 -30.57 2.88
CA GLU A 238 -11.29 -30.68 3.27
C GLU A 238 -10.53 -29.36 3.00
N LYS A 239 -11.03 -28.54 2.06
CA LYS A 239 -10.46 -27.23 1.69
C LYS A 239 -10.88 -26.08 2.59
N ILE A 240 -11.76 -26.32 3.56
CA ILE A 240 -12.24 -25.31 4.51
C ILE A 240 -11.10 -24.63 5.30
N HIS A 241 -9.93 -25.29 5.37
CA HIS A 241 -8.72 -24.73 5.98
C HIS A 241 -8.23 -23.43 5.32
N ARG A 242 -8.68 -23.16 4.08
CA ARG A 242 -8.44 -21.92 3.32
C ARG A 242 -9.15 -20.71 3.93
N CYS A 243 -10.28 -20.90 4.63
CA CYS A 243 -11.03 -19.85 5.33
C CYS A 243 -10.41 -19.49 6.69
N ARG A 244 -9.15 -19.03 6.69
CA ARG A 244 -8.45 -18.60 7.91
C ARG A 244 -9.09 -17.37 8.56
N LEU A 245 -8.89 -17.23 9.87
CA LEU A 245 -9.39 -16.10 10.66
C LEU A 245 -9.00 -14.74 10.08
N CYS A 246 -7.80 -14.58 9.53
CA CYS A 246 -7.37 -13.31 8.94
C CYS A 246 -8.28 -12.83 7.80
N LEU A 247 -8.76 -13.74 6.94
CA LEU A 247 -9.70 -13.39 5.88
C LEU A 247 -11.06 -13.03 6.47
N PHE A 248 -11.55 -13.81 7.44
CA PHE A 248 -12.81 -13.51 8.12
C PHE A 248 -12.77 -12.17 8.85
N GLN A 249 -11.62 -11.78 9.44
CA GLN A 249 -11.46 -10.51 10.15
C GLN A 249 -11.72 -9.27 9.27
N LEU A 250 -11.70 -9.41 7.93
CA LEU A 250 -12.04 -8.32 7.01
C LEU A 250 -13.46 -7.77 7.26
N VAL A 251 -14.42 -8.59 7.69
CA VAL A 251 -15.80 -8.15 7.99
C VAL A 251 -15.86 -7.07 9.07
N HIS A 252 -14.83 -6.99 9.91
CA HIS A 252 -14.73 -6.03 11.00
C HIS A 252 -14.06 -4.71 10.59
N VAL A 253 -13.51 -4.60 9.37
CA VAL A 253 -12.84 -3.39 8.90
C VAL A 253 -13.77 -2.16 8.88
N PRO A 254 -15.01 -2.23 8.33
CA PRO A 254 -15.92 -1.08 8.38
C PRO A 254 -16.31 -0.69 9.81
N MET A 255 -16.52 -1.68 10.68
CA MET A 255 -16.83 -1.46 12.10
C MET A 255 -15.66 -0.79 12.83
N HIS A 256 -14.43 -1.24 12.55
CA HIS A 256 -13.23 -0.59 13.06
C HIS A 256 -13.21 0.88 12.65
N ILE A 257 -13.38 1.17 11.35
CA ILE A 257 -13.30 2.53 10.84
C ILE A 257 -14.34 3.43 11.53
N LYS A 258 -15.55 2.90 11.73
CA LYS A 258 -16.61 3.58 12.46
C LYS A 258 -16.24 3.92 13.91
N TRP A 259 -15.60 2.99 14.62
CA TRP A 259 -15.30 3.15 16.05
C TRP A 259 -14.01 3.91 16.35
N PHE A 260 -12.97 3.74 15.52
CA PHE A 260 -11.62 4.24 15.79
C PHE A 260 -11.13 5.27 14.75
N GLY A 261 -11.90 5.51 13.70
CA GLY A 261 -11.45 6.30 12.56
C GLY A 261 -10.50 5.51 11.66
N SER A 262 -9.56 6.18 11.00
CA SER A 262 -8.72 5.52 9.99
C SER A 262 -7.91 4.35 10.55
N ILE A 263 -8.19 3.14 10.05
CA ILE A 263 -7.47 1.92 10.43
C ILE A 263 -5.95 2.05 10.21
N ARG A 264 -5.53 2.79 9.16
CA ARG A 264 -4.11 3.06 8.88
C ARG A 264 -3.41 3.82 10.01
N VAL A 265 -4.10 4.76 10.64
CA VAL A 265 -3.55 5.53 11.77
C VAL A 265 -3.41 4.66 13.00
N GLY A 266 -4.31 3.68 13.17
CA GLY A 266 -4.23 2.65 14.22
C GLY A 266 -3.19 1.54 13.98
N SER A 267 -2.36 1.65 12.93
CA SER A 267 -1.34 0.65 12.63
C SER A 267 -0.29 0.50 13.74
N GLN A 268 0.17 -0.72 13.96
CA GLN A 268 1.27 -1.06 14.86
C GLN A 268 2.65 -0.87 14.22
N ALA A 269 2.77 -0.72 12.89
CA ALA A 269 4.05 -0.51 12.22
C ALA A 269 4.92 0.64 12.80
N PRO A 270 4.35 1.81 13.21
CA PRO A 270 5.12 2.85 13.88
C PRO A 270 5.65 2.41 15.25
N VAL A 271 4.87 1.62 16.00
CA VAL A 271 5.26 1.07 17.30
C VAL A 271 6.39 0.06 17.11
N GLU A 272 6.28 -0.85 16.15
CA GLU A 272 7.35 -1.81 15.82
C GLU A 272 8.64 -1.13 15.38
N ARG A 273 8.52 -0.08 14.55
CA ARG A 273 9.68 0.73 14.16
C ARG A 273 10.34 1.37 15.37
N ALA A 274 9.56 1.98 16.27
CA ALA A 274 10.08 2.58 17.49
C ALA A 274 10.79 1.54 18.37
N ILE A 275 10.23 0.34 18.52
CA ILE A 275 10.86 -0.78 19.25
C ILE A 275 12.19 -1.17 18.58
N GLY A 276 12.21 -1.32 17.26
CA GLY A 276 13.42 -1.67 16.51
C GLY A 276 14.52 -0.61 16.62
N GLU A 277 14.17 0.67 16.46
CA GLU A 277 15.11 1.79 16.62
C GLU A 277 15.72 1.81 18.02
N VAL A 278 14.89 1.63 19.04
CA VAL A 278 15.32 1.60 20.42
C VAL A 278 16.20 0.37 20.69
N GLY A 279 15.85 -0.79 20.13
CA GLY A 279 16.64 -2.02 20.20
C GLY A 279 18.05 -1.87 19.62
N HIS A 280 18.17 -1.24 18.44
CA HIS A 280 19.48 -0.99 17.80
C HIS A 280 20.38 -0.03 18.59
N LYS A 281 19.80 0.83 19.43
CA LYS A 281 20.55 1.79 20.25
C LYS A 281 21.08 1.20 21.55
N ILE A 282 20.67 -0.01 21.94
CA ILE A 282 21.19 -0.67 23.13
C ILE A 282 22.64 -1.07 22.88
N ARG A 283 23.57 -0.32 23.50
CA ARG A 283 25.02 -0.55 23.38
C ARG A 283 25.58 -1.40 24.51
N SER A 284 24.91 -1.44 25.66
CA SER A 284 25.38 -2.19 26.84
C SER A 284 24.94 -3.65 26.81
N LYS A 285 25.92 -4.57 26.68
CA LYS A 285 25.68 -6.02 26.83
C LYS A 285 25.52 -6.46 28.29
N LYS A 286 26.12 -5.73 29.25
CA LYS A 286 26.10 -6.05 30.68
C LYS A 286 24.80 -5.63 31.37
N SER A 287 24.22 -4.50 30.96
CA SER A 287 23.01 -3.94 31.58
C SER A 287 22.11 -3.30 30.53
N PRO A 288 21.55 -4.11 29.61
CA PRO A 288 20.79 -3.60 28.46
C PRO A 288 19.54 -2.81 28.88
N PHE A 289 18.84 -3.25 29.93
CA PHE A 289 17.63 -2.58 30.42
C PHE A 289 17.90 -1.22 31.05
N ALA A 290 19.00 -1.06 31.80
CA ALA A 290 19.36 0.23 32.38
C ALA A 290 19.78 1.23 31.30
N ASN A 291 20.55 0.77 30.32
CA ASN A 291 20.92 1.59 29.16
C ASN A 291 19.68 2.00 28.35
N LEU A 292 18.75 1.07 28.13
CA LEU A 292 17.47 1.32 27.49
C LEU A 292 16.65 2.39 28.22
N SER A 293 16.46 2.25 29.54
CA SER A 293 15.72 3.22 30.35
C SER A 293 16.34 4.61 30.28
N ASN A 294 17.66 4.73 30.41
CA ASN A 294 18.35 6.02 30.32
C ASN A 294 18.15 6.68 28.96
N MET A 295 18.29 5.91 27.86
CA MET A 295 18.06 6.45 26.51
C MET A 295 16.62 6.95 26.30
N ILE A 296 15.63 6.22 26.82
CA ILE A 296 14.23 6.65 26.74
C ILE A 296 14.03 7.94 27.56
N ILE A 297 14.53 7.98 28.80
CA ILE A 297 14.42 9.15 29.68
C ILE A 297 15.09 10.37 29.03
N GLU A 298 16.33 10.25 28.57
CA GLU A 298 17.07 11.33 27.92
C GLU A 298 16.32 11.86 26.69
N LYS A 299 15.82 10.97 25.82
CA LYS A 299 15.05 11.36 24.63
C LYS A 299 13.76 12.10 24.99
N GLU A 300 13.00 11.60 25.97
CA GLU A 300 11.76 12.25 26.38
C GLU A 300 12.00 13.55 27.15
N VAL A 301 13.07 13.65 27.95
CA VAL A 301 13.48 14.91 28.59
C VAL A 301 13.80 15.96 27.54
N VAL A 302 14.62 15.63 26.52
CA VAL A 302 14.91 16.55 25.42
C VAL A 302 13.63 16.98 24.70
N ARG A 303 12.75 16.03 24.39
CA ARG A 303 11.46 16.31 23.75
C ARG A 303 10.59 17.24 24.59
N ILE A 304 10.48 17.00 25.89
CA ILE A 304 9.70 17.84 26.82
C ILE A 304 10.30 19.25 26.87
N VAL A 305 11.62 19.37 27.03
CA VAL A 305 12.32 20.67 27.01
C VAL A 305 12.04 21.42 25.72
N GLN A 306 12.09 20.76 24.56
CA GLN A 306 11.76 21.36 23.26
C GLN A 306 10.27 21.76 23.13
N LEU A 307 9.35 21.07 23.81
CA LEU A 307 7.94 21.46 23.85
C LEU A 307 7.71 22.72 24.70
N TYR A 308 8.43 22.86 25.82
CA TYR A 308 8.36 24.06 26.66
C TYR A 308 9.13 25.24 26.07
N TYR A 309 10.24 24.97 25.39
CA TYR A 309 11.12 25.96 24.79
C TYR A 309 11.37 25.61 23.31
N PRO A 310 10.40 25.90 22.41
CA PRO A 310 10.53 25.58 20.98
C PRO A 310 11.79 26.16 20.32
N ASP A 311 12.30 27.27 20.83
CA ASP A 311 13.52 27.94 20.37
C ASP A 311 14.81 27.11 20.58
N LEU A 312 14.76 26.09 21.44
CA LEU A 312 15.86 25.12 21.66
C LEU A 312 15.82 23.94 20.70
N SER A 313 14.75 23.77 19.92
CA SER A 313 14.80 22.80 18.83
C SER A 313 15.79 23.32 17.79
N ASP A 314 16.75 22.49 17.36
CA ASP A 314 17.55 22.78 16.17
C ASP A 314 16.57 23.23 15.11
N ALA A 315 16.64 24.51 14.74
CA ALA A 315 15.63 25.17 13.94
C ALA A 315 15.18 24.19 12.88
N THR A 316 13.93 23.70 12.98
CA THR A 316 13.29 23.03 11.84
C THR A 316 13.68 23.90 10.65
N PRO A 317 14.33 23.36 9.59
CA PRO A 317 14.66 24.20 8.44
C PRO A 317 13.37 24.95 8.14
N PRO A 318 13.42 26.29 8.13
CA PRO A 318 12.24 27.14 8.30
C PRO A 318 11.12 26.57 7.46
N PRO A 319 9.85 26.50 7.94
CA PRO A 319 8.74 25.95 7.18
C PRO A 319 8.87 26.53 5.80
N SER A 320 9.21 25.66 4.84
CA SER A 320 9.91 26.13 3.66
C SER A 320 9.01 27.17 3.01
N LYS A 321 9.40 28.45 3.10
CA LYS A 321 8.68 29.58 2.49
C LYS A 321 8.21 29.08 1.14
N ASP A 322 6.90 29.11 0.88
CA ASP A 322 6.23 28.57 -0.31
C ASP A 322 7.24 27.99 -1.28
N ARG A 323 7.52 26.68 -1.17
CA ARG A 323 8.58 26.01 -1.96
C ARG A 323 8.25 26.24 -3.43
N GLN A 324 8.77 27.33 -3.97
CA GLN A 324 8.72 27.61 -5.38
C GLN A 324 9.36 26.41 -6.06
N ILE A 325 8.73 25.98 -7.15
CA ILE A 325 9.26 24.93 -7.98
C ILE A 325 10.64 25.40 -8.46
N GLN A 326 11.71 24.87 -7.87
CA GLN A 326 13.08 25.23 -8.22
C GLN A 326 13.71 24.09 -9.03
N PRO A 327 13.98 24.31 -10.33
CA PRO A 327 14.78 23.38 -11.11
C PRO A 327 16.17 23.27 -10.49
N PHE A 328 16.67 22.06 -10.29
CA PHE A 328 18.05 21.85 -9.84
C PHE A 328 18.73 20.80 -10.72
N GLN A 329 20.05 20.94 -10.89
CA GLN A 329 20.86 20.20 -11.86
C GLN A 329 20.55 20.59 -13.32
N ARG A 330 21.01 21.80 -13.70
CA ARG A 330 21.01 22.29 -15.09
C ARG A 330 21.70 21.24 -15.99
N LEU A 331 20.97 20.70 -16.96
CA LEU A 331 21.63 19.96 -18.03
C LEU A 331 22.37 20.99 -18.87
N LYS A 332 23.64 20.74 -19.22
CA LYS A 332 24.32 21.50 -20.27
C LYS A 332 23.67 21.15 -21.61
N PHE A 333 22.44 21.63 -21.85
CA PHE A 333 21.91 21.77 -23.20
C PHE A 333 22.72 22.87 -23.86
N GLY A 334 23.82 22.49 -24.50
CA GLY A 334 24.53 23.36 -25.42
C GLY A 334 23.66 23.60 -26.65
N ARG A 335 23.88 24.74 -27.32
CA ARG A 335 23.28 25.10 -28.63
C ARG A 335 23.27 23.94 -29.64
N VAL A 336 24.20 22.99 -29.51
CA VAL A 336 24.40 21.81 -30.37
C VAL A 336 23.28 20.76 -30.30
N GLN A 337 22.41 20.75 -29.27
CA GLN A 337 21.29 19.79 -29.18
C GLN A 337 19.92 20.32 -29.64
N ALA A 338 19.80 21.63 -29.91
CA ALA A 338 18.62 22.20 -30.56
C ALA A 338 18.43 21.67 -31.99
N ASP A 339 19.53 21.29 -32.66
CA ASP A 339 19.57 20.69 -34.00
C ASP A 339 19.38 19.15 -34.02
N SER A 340 19.18 18.51 -32.86
CA SER A 340 18.84 17.08 -32.82
C SER A 340 17.35 16.88 -33.08
N GLN A 341 16.97 15.79 -33.78
CA GLN A 341 15.57 15.46 -34.06
C GLN A 341 14.69 15.42 -32.78
N ILE A 342 15.28 15.02 -31.64
CA ILE A 342 14.64 15.02 -30.32
C ILE A 342 14.41 16.46 -29.82
N GLY A 343 15.40 17.33 -29.94
CA GLY A 343 15.27 18.76 -29.61
C GLY A 343 14.18 19.45 -30.42
N ALA A 344 14.12 19.20 -31.74
CA ALA A 344 13.10 19.76 -32.62
C ALA A 344 11.67 19.34 -32.22
N SER A 345 11.48 18.07 -31.81
CA SER A 345 10.17 17.58 -31.33
C SER A 345 9.73 18.23 -30.01
N HIS A 346 10.66 18.44 -29.08
CA HIS A 346 10.38 19.16 -27.83
C HIS A 346 9.99 20.62 -28.09
N MET A 347 10.74 21.31 -28.96
CA MET A 347 10.44 22.70 -29.31
C MET A 347 9.09 22.83 -30.01
N THR A 348 8.76 21.90 -30.89
CA THR A 348 7.45 21.84 -31.54
C THR A 348 6.32 21.70 -30.52
N ALA A 349 6.46 20.80 -29.55
CA ALA A 349 5.48 20.61 -28.49
C ALA A 349 5.32 21.89 -27.63
N ILE A 350 6.41 22.58 -27.30
CA ILE A 350 6.38 23.83 -26.54
C ILE A 350 5.73 24.97 -27.34
N ARG A 351 6.01 25.09 -28.65
CA ARG A 351 5.35 26.07 -29.52
C ARG A 351 3.84 25.86 -29.58
N GLN A 352 3.40 24.61 -29.69
CA GLN A 352 1.98 24.25 -29.65
C GLN A 352 1.33 24.65 -28.32
N LEU A 353 2.00 24.42 -27.18
CA LEU A 353 1.51 24.85 -25.87
C LEU A 353 1.34 26.39 -25.78
N LEU A 354 2.25 27.15 -26.40
CA LEU A 354 2.23 28.61 -26.42
C LEU A 354 1.29 29.21 -27.48
N GLY A 355 0.61 28.39 -28.30
CA GLY A 355 -0.24 28.88 -29.38
C GLY A 355 0.54 29.55 -30.53
N LEU A 356 1.83 29.28 -30.65
CA LEU A 356 2.69 29.82 -31.70
C LEU A 356 2.54 28.95 -32.96
N HIS A 357 1.73 29.42 -33.92
CA HIS A 357 1.44 28.70 -35.16
C HIS A 357 2.46 28.93 -36.28
N ASN A 358 3.38 29.89 -36.13
CA ASN A 358 4.44 30.16 -37.10
C ASN A 358 5.69 29.30 -36.86
N THR A 359 6.43 29.01 -37.93
CA THR A 359 7.71 28.27 -37.92
C THR A 359 8.87 29.02 -37.26
N ALA A 360 8.65 30.23 -36.75
CA ALA A 360 9.66 31.07 -36.13
C ALA A 360 10.28 30.37 -34.91
N ASP A 361 11.59 30.53 -34.75
CA ASP A 361 12.26 29.88 -33.63
C ASP A 361 11.78 30.48 -32.29
N LEU A 362 11.74 29.69 -31.21
CA LEU A 362 11.31 30.19 -29.90
C LEU A 362 12.26 31.32 -29.42
N LEU A 363 13.52 31.23 -29.82
CA LEU A 363 14.54 32.25 -29.59
C LEU A 363 14.26 33.54 -30.38
N GLU A 364 13.80 33.42 -31.63
CA GLU A 364 13.40 34.56 -32.47
C GLU A 364 12.11 35.22 -31.98
N SER A 365 11.25 34.44 -31.32
CA SER A 365 10.00 34.89 -30.70
C SER A 365 10.20 35.52 -29.31
N GLY A 366 11.45 35.76 -28.89
CA GLY A 366 11.77 36.49 -27.65
C GLY A 366 11.75 35.64 -26.37
N TYR A 367 11.91 34.31 -26.44
CA TYR A 367 11.98 33.45 -25.26
C TYR A 367 13.41 32.92 -25.00
N ASP A 368 13.88 32.99 -23.76
CA ASP A 368 15.09 32.29 -23.28
C ASP A 368 14.68 30.93 -22.66
N LEU A 369 15.27 29.83 -23.16
CA LEU A 369 14.98 28.48 -22.73
C LEU A 369 16.16 27.85 -22.00
N LYS A 370 15.89 27.23 -20.85
CA LYS A 370 16.85 26.36 -20.16
C LYS A 370 16.22 25.00 -19.89
N CYS A 371 16.92 23.94 -20.27
CA CYS A 371 16.46 22.56 -20.10
C CYS A 371 17.08 21.91 -18.84
N TYR A 372 16.28 21.10 -18.17
CA TYR A 372 16.60 20.42 -16.92
C TYR A 372 16.13 18.95 -17.00
N GLY A 373 16.90 18.04 -16.39
CA GLY A 373 16.61 16.60 -16.38
C GLY A 373 15.96 16.10 -15.08
N LYS A 374 15.80 16.98 -14.09
CA LYS A 374 15.17 16.73 -12.80
C LYS A 374 14.52 18.02 -12.32
N LEU A 375 13.43 17.89 -11.57
CA LEU A 375 12.74 19.04 -11.00
C LEU A 375 12.14 18.68 -9.64
N LYS A 376 12.29 19.54 -8.63
CA LYS A 376 11.70 19.30 -7.30
C LYS A 376 10.31 19.92 -7.24
N LEU A 377 9.29 19.11 -6.99
CA LEU A 377 7.91 19.58 -6.80
C LEU A 377 7.79 20.37 -5.48
N ALA A 378 6.76 21.22 -5.39
CA ALA A 378 6.47 22.04 -4.21
C ALA A 378 6.37 21.20 -2.91
N HIS A 379 5.96 19.94 -3.03
CA HIS A 379 5.83 19.00 -1.90
C HIS A 379 7.13 18.26 -1.53
N GLY A 380 8.26 18.60 -2.16
CA GLY A 380 9.60 18.10 -1.84
C GLY A 380 10.06 16.85 -2.58
N GLN A 381 9.22 16.24 -3.41
CA GLN A 381 9.60 15.09 -4.27
C GLN A 381 10.39 15.54 -5.49
N THR A 382 11.41 14.77 -5.90
CA THR A 382 12.16 15.01 -7.13
C THR A 382 11.52 14.22 -8.28
N LEU A 383 11.03 14.93 -9.29
CA LEU A 383 10.49 14.34 -10.51
C LEU A 383 11.56 13.57 -11.28
N ARG A 384 11.40 12.25 -11.29
CA ARG A 384 11.73 11.32 -12.37
C ARG A 384 10.55 10.33 -12.46
N SER A 385 9.96 10.21 -13.65
CA SER A 385 8.66 9.55 -13.97
C SER A 385 7.42 10.20 -13.31
N GLN A 386 6.28 10.20 -14.02
CA GLN A 386 5.23 11.23 -13.91
C GLN A 386 3.77 10.70 -13.87
N PHE A 387 2.97 11.24 -12.92
CA PHE A 387 1.62 11.84 -13.02
C PHE A 387 0.24 11.15 -13.12
N THR A 388 -0.78 11.58 -12.29
CA THR A 388 -2.28 11.56 -12.50
C THR A 388 -3.17 12.33 -11.45
N THR A 389 -4.42 12.83 -11.70
CA THR A 389 -5.78 12.16 -11.59
C THR A 389 -7.03 12.86 -12.22
N SER A 390 -7.98 12.03 -12.73
CA SER A 390 -9.43 12.23 -13.08
C SER A 390 -9.74 12.23 -14.60
N LEU A 391 -10.96 11.80 -15.00
CA LEU A 391 -11.45 11.37 -16.34
C LEU A 391 -11.21 12.33 -17.54
N GLU A 392 -10.55 13.47 -17.32
CA GLU A 392 -10.12 14.45 -18.33
C GLU A 392 -8.58 14.62 -18.42
N LEU A 393 -7.76 13.83 -17.70
CA LEU A 393 -6.31 14.02 -17.56
C LEU A 393 -5.44 12.93 -18.21
N ALA A 394 -4.33 13.35 -18.83
CA ALA A 394 -3.32 12.52 -19.50
C ALA A 394 -2.25 11.99 -18.53
N PHE A 395 -1.79 10.75 -18.74
CA PHE A 395 -0.62 10.15 -18.08
C PHE A 395 0.57 10.22 -19.01
N GLY A 396 1.81 10.17 -18.50
CA GLY A 396 2.95 10.03 -19.39
C GLY A 396 4.31 10.08 -18.73
N GLU A 397 5.34 9.78 -19.51
CA GLU A 397 6.72 9.82 -19.07
C GLU A 397 7.31 11.23 -19.26
N ALA A 398 7.86 11.80 -18.18
CA ALA A 398 8.64 13.03 -18.24
C ALA A 398 9.89 12.81 -19.08
N LEU A 399 10.02 13.52 -20.20
CA LEU A 399 11.23 13.49 -21.01
C LEU A 399 12.20 14.60 -20.57
N ALA A 400 11.68 15.81 -20.34
CA ALA A 400 12.48 16.96 -19.98
C ALA A 400 11.65 18.07 -19.31
N PHE A 401 12.33 18.99 -18.61
CA PHE A 401 11.74 20.19 -18.04
C PHE A 401 12.40 21.43 -18.64
N TYR A 402 11.61 22.47 -18.92
CA TYR A 402 12.09 23.73 -19.48
C TYR A 402 11.64 24.90 -18.62
N THR A 403 12.53 25.87 -18.40
CA THR A 403 12.12 27.21 -17.94
C THR A 403 12.00 28.11 -19.15
N LEU A 404 10.85 28.76 -19.31
CA LEU A 404 10.58 29.77 -20.32
C LEU A 404 10.67 31.14 -19.67
N ARG A 405 11.56 32.00 -20.16
CA ARG A 405 11.63 33.41 -19.75
C ARG A 405 11.37 34.29 -20.96
N SER A 406 10.31 35.07 -20.92
CA SER A 406 10.04 36.13 -21.89
C SER A 406 11.10 37.23 -21.77
N GLN A 407 11.55 37.74 -22.91
CA GLN A 407 12.37 38.95 -22.97
C GLN A 407 11.54 40.19 -22.60
N PRO A 408 12.16 41.27 -22.11
CA PRO A 408 11.46 42.50 -21.75
C PRO A 408 10.61 43.02 -22.92
N GLY A 409 9.30 43.24 -22.70
CA GLY A 409 8.36 43.71 -23.72
C GLY A 409 7.41 42.64 -24.30
N VAL A 410 7.61 41.36 -23.97
CA VAL A 410 6.67 40.27 -24.27
C VAL A 410 5.88 39.94 -23.01
N GLU A 411 4.54 40.04 -23.05
CA GLU A 411 3.68 39.61 -21.94
C GLU A 411 3.80 38.10 -21.73
N GLY A 412 4.38 37.69 -20.60
CA GLY A 412 4.46 36.29 -20.19
C GLY A 412 5.25 36.14 -18.90
N ALA A 413 4.70 35.41 -17.92
CA ALA A 413 5.40 35.10 -16.68
C ALA A 413 6.48 34.03 -16.91
N LEU A 414 7.46 33.94 -16.00
CA LEU A 414 8.36 32.78 -15.92
C LEU A 414 7.51 31.51 -15.73
N SER A 415 7.44 30.66 -16.76
CA SER A 415 6.70 29.40 -16.70
C SER A 415 7.67 28.22 -16.79
N ILE A 416 7.40 27.20 -15.98
CA ILE A 416 8.13 25.94 -16.05
C ILE A 416 7.23 24.96 -16.79
N VAL A 417 7.77 24.34 -17.83
CA VAL A 417 7.05 23.42 -18.70
C VAL A 417 7.68 22.05 -18.60
N VAL A 418 6.84 21.02 -18.56
CA VAL A 418 7.24 19.64 -18.75
C VAL A 418 6.97 19.25 -20.20
N VAL A 419 7.96 18.60 -20.81
CA VAL A 419 7.79 17.85 -22.05
C VAL A 419 7.70 16.36 -21.70
N MET A 420 6.65 15.70 -22.18
CA MET A 420 6.31 14.33 -21.81
C MET A 420 5.82 13.50 -22.99
N MET A 421 6.01 12.19 -22.91
CA MET A 421 5.40 11.21 -23.79
C MET A 421 4.09 10.71 -23.16
N PRO A 422 2.92 11.01 -23.74
CA PRO A 422 1.64 10.62 -23.18
C PRO A 422 1.40 9.12 -23.35
N LEU A 423 0.68 8.58 -22.37
CA LEU A 423 0.08 7.27 -22.43
C LEU A 423 -1.28 7.38 -23.10
N THR A 424 -1.51 6.54 -24.09
CA THR A 424 -2.72 6.46 -24.90
C THR A 424 -3.46 5.14 -24.61
N GLN A 425 -4.66 4.98 -25.17
CA GLN A 425 -5.45 3.75 -25.05
C GLN A 425 -5.65 3.32 -23.59
N LEU A 426 -6.05 4.27 -22.76
CA LEU A 426 -6.19 4.05 -21.33
C LEU A 426 -7.35 3.10 -21.06
N GLU A 427 -7.03 2.01 -20.38
CA GLU A 427 -7.96 0.98 -19.96
C GLU A 427 -7.94 0.85 -18.44
N LYS A 428 -9.13 0.80 -17.84
CA LYS A 428 -9.30 0.47 -16.43
C LYS A 428 -9.81 -0.96 -16.31
N ARG A 429 -8.91 -1.93 -16.21
CA ARG A 429 -9.26 -3.36 -16.22
C ARG A 429 -9.93 -3.80 -14.91
N PHE A 430 -9.49 -3.23 -13.80
CA PHE A 430 -10.07 -3.43 -12.46
C PHE A 430 -10.22 -2.07 -11.76
N ARG A 431 -10.92 -2.04 -10.61
CA ARG A 431 -11.13 -0.79 -9.85
C ARG A 431 -9.82 -0.06 -9.50
N THR A 432 -8.75 -0.82 -9.30
CA THR A 432 -7.42 -0.33 -8.88
C THR A 432 -6.34 -0.42 -9.97
N VAL A 433 -6.62 -1.06 -11.12
CA VAL A 433 -5.62 -1.29 -12.18
C VAL A 433 -5.95 -0.48 -13.42
N ILE A 434 -5.05 0.45 -13.74
CA ILE A 434 -5.09 1.26 -14.95
C ILE A 434 -3.85 0.90 -15.79
N ARG A 435 -4.06 0.74 -17.09
CA ARG A 435 -2.99 0.51 -18.06
C ARG A 435 -3.24 1.29 -19.35
N GLY A 436 -2.23 1.43 -20.17
CA GLY A 436 -2.34 1.99 -21.51
C GLY A 436 -1.12 1.63 -22.35
N ARG A 437 -0.89 2.33 -23.45
CA ARG A 437 0.28 2.15 -24.32
C ARG A 437 0.94 3.49 -24.60
N TRP A 438 2.27 3.50 -24.75
CA TRP A 438 2.95 4.69 -25.24
C TRP A 438 2.40 5.07 -26.61
N ALA A 439 2.29 6.38 -26.90
CA ALA A 439 1.81 6.86 -28.18
C ALA A 439 2.73 6.37 -29.32
N ASP A 440 2.15 5.71 -30.34
CA ASP A 440 2.89 5.26 -31.52
C ASP A 440 3.57 6.46 -32.22
N GLY A 441 4.88 6.35 -32.48
CA GLY A 441 5.65 7.42 -33.13
C GLY A 441 6.12 8.55 -32.22
N GLY A 442 5.96 8.44 -30.89
CA GLY A 442 6.52 9.42 -29.95
C GLY A 442 5.81 10.77 -29.99
N GLY A 443 4.47 10.77 -29.90
CA GLY A 443 3.66 11.98 -29.84
C GLY A 443 3.95 12.81 -28.59
N ILE A 444 5.01 13.60 -28.61
CA ILE A 444 5.48 14.39 -27.47
C ILE A 444 4.55 15.59 -27.26
N VAL A 445 4.15 15.81 -26.01
CA VAL A 445 3.33 16.96 -25.62
C VAL A 445 4.05 17.80 -24.56
N ALA A 446 3.77 19.10 -24.55
CA ALA A 446 4.26 20.01 -23.53
C ALA A 446 3.08 20.50 -22.68
N MET A 447 3.28 20.63 -21.37
CA MET A 447 2.30 21.23 -20.47
C MET A 447 2.96 22.03 -19.35
N ASP A 448 2.21 22.99 -18.80
CA ASP A 448 2.64 23.72 -17.62
C ASP A 448 2.84 22.76 -16.43
N ILE A 449 3.97 22.88 -15.73
CA ILE A 449 4.28 22.06 -14.55
C ILE A 449 3.25 22.22 -13.45
N ALA A 450 2.53 23.34 -13.36
CA ALA A 450 1.46 23.53 -12.40
C ALA A 450 0.31 22.52 -12.59
N LYS A 451 0.19 21.91 -13.77
CA LYS A 451 -0.77 20.83 -14.04
C LYS A 451 -0.31 19.46 -13.49
N VAL A 452 0.91 19.37 -12.97
CA VAL A 452 1.53 18.17 -12.37
C VAL A 452 1.34 18.16 -10.83
N ARG A 453 0.27 17.52 -10.34
CA ARG A 453 -0.08 17.09 -8.93
C ARG A 453 0.77 15.98 -8.16
N ASP A 454 0.91 14.69 -8.56
CA ASP A 454 1.75 13.61 -8.02
C ASP A 454 2.76 12.85 -8.97
N VAL A 455 3.69 12.07 -8.41
CA VAL A 455 4.58 11.10 -9.11
C VAL A 455 4.03 9.68 -8.96
N ILE A 456 4.12 8.88 -10.02
CA ILE A 456 3.72 7.46 -10.02
C ILE A 456 4.90 6.59 -10.44
N GLY A 457 4.89 5.32 -10.03
CA GLY A 457 5.66 4.29 -10.71
C GLY A 457 4.93 3.77 -11.93
N ILE A 458 5.67 3.14 -12.83
CA ILE A 458 5.12 2.43 -13.97
C ILE A 458 5.74 1.05 -14.07
N TRP A 459 5.08 0.14 -14.77
CA TRP A 459 5.65 -1.15 -15.19
C TRP A 459 5.30 -1.41 -16.64
N GLU A 460 6.31 -1.44 -17.51
CA GLU A 460 6.12 -1.83 -18.91
C GLU A 460 6.16 -3.35 -19.03
N ALA A 461 5.05 -3.93 -19.45
CA ALA A 461 4.89 -5.35 -19.63
C ALA A 461 5.38 -5.80 -21.02
N PRO A 462 5.72 -7.10 -21.19
CA PRO A 462 6.08 -7.65 -22.50
C PRO A 462 5.02 -7.48 -23.59
N SER A 463 3.74 -7.41 -23.22
CA SER A 463 2.62 -7.11 -24.13
C SER A 463 2.58 -5.67 -24.65
N LYS A 464 3.53 -4.83 -24.22
CA LYS A 464 3.61 -3.38 -24.46
C LYS A 464 2.53 -2.56 -23.75
N TYR A 465 1.76 -3.17 -22.84
CA TYR A 465 0.98 -2.39 -21.88
C TYR A 465 1.90 -1.77 -20.83
N VAL A 466 1.61 -0.53 -20.48
CA VAL A 466 2.24 0.19 -19.36
C VAL A 466 1.24 0.26 -18.23
N TYR A 467 1.57 -0.37 -17.12
CA TYR A 467 0.77 -0.42 -15.91
C TYR A 467 1.15 0.69 -14.95
N MET A 468 0.13 1.26 -14.33
CA MET A 468 0.27 2.33 -13.36
C MET A 468 0.50 1.81 -11.94
N LEU A 469 1.62 2.16 -11.33
CA LEU A 469 1.95 1.81 -9.96
C LEU A 469 1.80 3.05 -9.08
N ARG A 470 0.62 3.25 -8.49
CA ARG A 470 0.36 4.45 -7.67
C ARG A 470 0.89 4.26 -6.26
N LYS A 471 1.45 5.33 -5.70
CA LYS A 471 1.71 5.36 -4.27
C LYS A 471 0.37 5.40 -3.55
N HIS A 472 0.26 4.66 -2.46
CA HIS A 472 -0.96 4.64 -1.66
C HIS A 472 -1.37 6.09 -1.27
N PRO A 473 -2.63 6.53 -1.52
CA PRO A 473 -3.07 7.93 -1.38
C PRO A 473 -2.72 8.61 -0.05
N ALA A 474 -2.69 7.86 1.06
CA ALA A 474 -2.46 8.42 2.39
C ALA A 474 -1.02 8.90 2.69
N LEU A 475 -0.09 8.87 1.73
CA LEU A 475 1.15 9.66 1.84
C LEU A 475 0.92 11.16 1.61
N LEU A 476 -0.08 11.51 0.78
CA LEU A 476 -0.41 12.91 0.50
C LEU A 476 -0.98 13.61 1.75
N SER A 477 -1.63 12.85 2.63
CA SER A 477 -2.21 13.32 3.90
C SER A 477 -1.25 13.27 5.08
N LEU A 478 -0.01 12.76 4.93
CA LEU A 478 0.96 12.82 6.03
C LEU A 478 1.46 14.26 6.19
N PRO A 479 1.38 14.84 7.40
CA PRO A 479 2.01 16.13 7.67
C PRO A 479 3.52 16.04 7.41
N PRO A 480 4.19 17.16 7.07
CA PRO A 480 5.62 17.16 6.74
C PRO A 480 6.52 16.47 7.77
N SER A 481 6.15 16.51 9.05
CA SER A 481 6.86 15.85 10.16
C SER A 481 6.74 14.31 10.17
N GLN A 482 5.77 13.75 9.47
CA GLN A 482 5.51 12.31 9.36
C GLN A 482 5.85 11.74 7.99
N ARG A 483 6.15 12.59 7.01
CA ARG A 483 6.84 12.18 5.79
C ARG A 483 8.25 11.79 6.25
N GLY A 484 8.68 10.55 5.99
CA GLY A 484 10.01 10.08 6.35
C GLY A 484 11.09 11.08 5.92
N LEU A 485 12.24 11.05 6.60
CA LEU A 485 13.36 11.95 6.33
C LEU A 485 13.54 12.12 4.81
N VAL A 486 13.67 13.38 4.39
CA VAL A 486 13.99 13.71 3.01
C VAL A 486 15.24 12.92 2.67
N ASP A 487 15.21 12.20 1.56
CA ASP A 487 16.35 11.49 0.99
C ASP A 487 17.46 12.51 0.72
N THR A 488 18.25 12.81 1.75
CA THR A 488 19.56 13.41 1.62
C THR A 488 20.39 12.28 1.05
N MET A 489 20.38 12.17 -0.28
CA MET A 489 21.43 11.47 -1.00
C MET A 489 22.74 12.23 -0.77
N ASP A 490 23.23 12.21 0.46
CA ASP A 490 24.64 12.24 0.74
C ASP A 490 25.04 10.78 0.72
N ARG A 491 25.76 10.43 -0.34
CA ARG A 491 26.46 9.15 -0.45
C ARG A 491 27.23 8.99 0.85
N GLU A 492 26.96 7.92 1.59
CA GLU A 492 28.00 7.36 2.44
C GLU A 492 29.18 7.11 1.50
N ASP A 493 30.26 7.85 1.73
CA ASP A 493 31.52 7.62 1.05
C ASP A 493 31.86 6.14 1.24
N ASP A 494 32.24 5.55 0.12
CA ASP A 494 32.78 4.22 0.00
C ASP A 494 34.03 4.18 0.89
N ASP A 495 33.88 3.74 2.14
CA ASP A 495 34.99 3.32 2.98
C ASP A 495 35.58 2.07 2.31
N GLY A 496 36.49 2.34 1.38
CA GLY A 496 37.36 1.34 0.80
C GLY A 496 38.27 0.79 1.89
N ASP A 497 37.96 -0.42 2.34
CA ASP A 497 38.92 -1.24 3.07
C ASP A 497 39.80 -1.99 2.07
N GLU A 498 41.11 -1.71 2.15
CA GLU A 498 42.20 -2.62 1.75
C GLU A 498 42.16 -3.93 2.56
#